data_AF-A0A932UM09-F1
#
_entry.id   AF-A0A932UM09-F1
#
_cell.length_a   1.000
_cell.length_b   1.000
_cell.length_c   1.000
_cell.angle_alpha   90.00
_cell.angle_beta   90.00
_cell.angle_gamma   90.00
#
_symmetry.space_group_name_H-M   'P 1'
#
loop_
_entity.id
_entity.type
_entity.pdbx_description
1 polymer ?
#
loop_
_entity_poly.entity_id
_entity_poly.type
_entity_poly.pdbx_seq_one_letter_code
_entity_poly.pdbx_strand_id
1 'polypeptide(L)'
;MTARPMSRAGVAARTGVIPSLSAALLFAWPLALSAQQAQHERPLAGFSPAAAVEQLRLEQRIPALLQNDSTGRHFRYLTEEPHVAGSPRNKELADYVAARFRDYGLEDVRMHRYDVLLPYPESVRVTMLEPVRYEPTLTEDGYPEDKDSYADVGITYLGMSGSGDVTGDLIYANSGNP
;
A
#
# COMPACT_ATOMS: atom_id res chain seq x y z
N MET A 1 14.58 -39.12 -61.19
CA MET A 1 15.15 -38.15 -62.15
C MET A 1 16.26 -37.40 -61.45
N THR A 2 17.51 -37.80 -61.72
CA THR A 2 18.53 -37.01 -62.47
C THR A 2 19.16 -35.94 -61.57
N ALA A 3 20.33 -36.14 -60.93
CA ALA A 3 21.69 -36.15 -61.52
C ALA A 3 21.90 -34.95 -62.47
N ARG A 4 22.94 -34.13 -62.47
CA ARG A 4 24.32 -34.15 -61.92
C ARG A 4 24.89 -32.70 -62.17
N PRO A 5 26.21 -32.37 -62.11
CA PRO A 5 26.74 -31.29 -61.27
C PRO A 5 27.63 -30.27 -62.04
N MET A 6 28.59 -29.67 -61.31
CA MET A 6 29.83 -28.95 -61.71
C MET A 6 29.66 -27.42 -61.74
N SER A 7 30.57 -26.61 -61.21
CA SER A 7 32.03 -26.66 -61.40
C SER A 7 32.81 -25.98 -60.26
N ARG A 8 34.02 -26.49 -60.03
CA ARG A 8 35.08 -25.88 -59.21
C ARG A 8 35.71 -24.72 -59.98
N ALA A 9 35.94 -23.60 -59.29
CA ALA A 9 37.02 -22.68 -59.62
C ALA A 9 37.77 -22.35 -58.33
N GLY A 10 39.02 -22.80 -58.25
CA GLY A 10 39.95 -22.38 -57.21
C GLY A 10 40.43 -20.96 -57.50
N VAL A 11 40.58 -20.16 -56.45
CA VAL A 11 41.42 -18.96 -56.49
C VAL A 11 42.26 -18.94 -55.23
N ALA A 12 43.52 -18.60 -55.47
CA ALA A 12 44.68 -18.74 -54.63
C ALA A 12 44.59 -18.08 -53.25
N ALA A 13 45.30 -18.70 -52.31
CA ALA A 13 45.69 -18.10 -51.05
C ALA A 13 46.40 -16.75 -51.30
N ARG A 14 45.90 -15.70 -50.65
CA ARG A 14 46.67 -14.50 -50.36
C ARG A 14 46.71 -14.34 -48.85
N THR A 15 47.85 -14.74 -48.29
CA THR A 15 48.29 -14.40 -46.94
C THR A 15 48.33 -12.88 -46.80
N GLY A 16 47.36 -12.33 -46.07
CA GLY A 16 47.34 -10.95 -45.61
C GLY A 16 47.24 -10.95 -44.10
N VAL A 17 48.35 -10.65 -43.43
CA VAL A 17 48.40 -10.38 -41.99
C VAL A 17 47.63 -9.09 -41.76
N ILE A 18 46.43 -9.17 -41.15
CA ILE A 18 45.72 -7.99 -40.66
C ILE A 18 46.24 -7.74 -39.23
N PRO A 19 46.93 -6.62 -38.96
CA PRO A 19 47.39 -6.32 -37.62
C PRO A 19 46.19 -5.97 -36.74
N SER A 20 46.22 -6.53 -35.54
CA SER A 20 45.21 -6.47 -34.50
C SER A 20 44.84 -5.03 -34.10
N LEU A 21 43.66 -4.55 -34.51
CA LEU A 21 42.98 -3.38 -33.94
C LEU A 21 41.94 -3.82 -32.90
N SER A 22 42.38 -4.55 -31.87
CA SER A 22 41.50 -5.01 -30.77
C SER A 22 41.93 -4.53 -29.38
N ALA A 23 43.00 -3.76 -29.25
CA ALA A 23 43.57 -3.45 -27.94
C ALA A 23 43.15 -2.08 -27.34
N ALA A 24 42.52 -1.18 -28.11
CA ALA A 24 42.21 0.17 -27.63
C ALA A 24 40.80 0.36 -27.05
N LEU A 25 39.88 -0.59 -27.23
CA LEU A 25 38.50 -0.51 -26.73
C LEU A 25 38.27 -1.22 -25.37
N LEU A 26 39.26 -1.95 -24.86
CA LEU A 26 39.14 -2.68 -23.58
C LEU A 26 39.57 -1.87 -22.34
N PHE A 27 40.22 -0.72 -22.52
CA PHE A 27 40.64 0.13 -21.40
C PHE A 27 39.77 1.38 -21.18
N ALA A 28 38.86 1.70 -22.10
CA ALA A 28 37.92 2.82 -21.91
C ALA A 28 36.64 2.42 -21.15
N TRP A 29 36.31 1.13 -21.11
CA TRP A 29 35.11 0.62 -20.41
C TRP A 29 35.22 0.60 -18.88
N PRO A 30 36.37 0.26 -18.25
CA PRO A 30 36.45 0.23 -16.78
C PRO A 30 36.32 1.62 -16.14
N LEU A 31 36.82 2.66 -16.80
CA LEU A 31 36.82 4.04 -16.28
C LEU A 31 35.43 4.70 -16.29
N ALA A 32 34.58 4.36 -17.28
CA ALA A 32 33.20 4.85 -17.34
C ALA A 32 32.31 4.20 -16.27
N LEU A 33 32.60 2.96 -15.85
CA LEU A 33 31.82 2.25 -14.83
C LEU A 33 32.06 2.81 -13.42
N SER A 34 33.31 3.20 -13.10
CA SER A 34 33.64 3.87 -11.83
C SER A 34 33.09 5.30 -11.72
N ALA A 35 32.98 6.03 -12.83
CA ALA A 35 32.41 7.37 -12.84
C ALA A 35 30.89 7.36 -12.59
N GLN A 36 30.20 6.31 -13.04
CA GLN A 36 28.75 6.18 -12.85
C GLN A 36 28.35 5.81 -11.41
N GLN A 37 29.23 5.14 -10.65
CA GLN A 37 29.01 4.88 -9.22
C GLN A 37 29.10 6.15 -8.36
N ALA A 38 29.86 7.16 -8.78
CA ALA A 38 30.01 8.42 -8.03
C ALA A 38 28.79 9.36 -8.18
N GLN A 39 27.90 9.12 -9.14
CA GLN A 39 26.79 10.02 -9.47
C GLN A 39 25.45 9.67 -8.77
N HIS A 40 25.42 8.69 -7.86
CA HIS A 40 24.17 8.18 -7.26
C HIS A 40 24.09 8.24 -5.73
N GLU A 41 24.96 8.99 -5.07
CA GLU A 41 24.74 9.35 -3.66
C GLU A 41 24.45 10.85 -3.61
N ARG A 42 23.17 11.23 -3.79
CA ARG A 42 22.75 12.59 -3.45
C ARG A 42 23.09 12.81 -1.98
N PRO A 43 23.84 13.86 -1.61
CA PRO A 43 24.16 14.11 -0.22
C PRO A 43 22.87 14.21 0.58
N LEU A 44 22.82 13.47 1.69
CA LEU A 44 21.63 13.41 2.54
C LEU A 44 21.33 14.81 3.08
N ALA A 45 20.17 15.37 2.72
CA ALA A 45 19.82 16.74 3.04
C ALA A 45 19.81 16.96 4.57
N GLY A 46 20.52 17.98 5.04
CA GLY A 46 20.63 18.29 6.48
C GLY A 46 21.75 17.54 7.23
N PHE A 47 22.53 16.69 6.57
CA PHE A 47 23.63 15.95 7.19
C PHE A 47 24.99 16.44 6.70
N SER A 48 25.98 16.46 7.59
CA SER A 48 27.39 16.53 7.16
C SER A 48 27.78 15.22 6.48
N PRO A 49 28.82 15.19 5.63
CA PRO A 49 29.26 13.95 4.96
C PRO A 49 29.52 12.79 5.93
N ALA A 50 30.16 13.07 7.08
CA ALA A 50 30.41 12.05 8.11
C ALA A 50 29.12 11.56 8.79
N ALA A 51 28.18 12.47 9.07
CA ALA A 51 26.90 12.11 9.69
C ALA A 51 26.00 11.32 8.72
N ALA A 52 26.08 11.59 7.41
CA ALA A 52 25.35 10.84 6.39
C ALA A 52 25.80 9.37 6.34
N VAL A 53 27.11 9.11 6.47
CA VAL A 53 27.65 7.73 6.51
C VAL A 53 27.09 6.96 7.71
N GLU A 54 27.12 7.55 8.92
CA GLU A 54 26.58 6.89 10.11
C GLU A 54 25.06 6.71 10.02
N GLN A 55 24.33 7.69 9.49
CA GLN A 55 22.89 7.59 9.28
C GLN A 55 22.53 6.42 8.36
N LEU A 56 23.18 6.32 7.20
CA LEU A 56 22.96 5.23 6.26
C LEU A 56 23.32 3.87 6.86
N ARG A 57 24.38 3.80 7.66
CA ARG A 57 24.77 2.58 8.39
C ARG A 57 23.69 2.14 9.40
N LEU A 58 23.03 3.10 10.05
CA LEU A 58 21.91 2.81 10.96
C LEU A 58 20.67 2.38 10.20
N GLU A 59 20.32 3.06 9.10
CA GLU A 59 19.16 2.74 8.26
C GLU A 59 19.25 1.32 7.68
N GLN A 60 20.45 0.88 7.28
CA GLN A 60 20.69 -0.48 6.80
C GLN A 60 20.31 -1.57 7.82
N ARG A 61 20.19 -1.24 9.11
CA ARG A 61 19.76 -2.18 10.15
C ARG A 61 18.25 -2.35 10.21
N ILE A 62 17.46 -1.36 9.76
CA ILE A 62 16.00 -1.35 9.90
C ILE A 62 15.34 -2.52 9.15
N PRO A 63 15.68 -2.81 7.87
CA PRO A 63 15.04 -3.91 7.14
C PRO A 63 15.19 -5.27 7.83
N ALA A 64 16.33 -5.52 8.48
CA ALA A 64 16.58 -6.78 9.20
C ALA A 64 15.72 -6.93 10.47
N LEU A 65 15.16 -5.82 10.98
CA LEU A 65 14.30 -5.80 12.17
C LEU A 65 12.81 -5.96 11.83
N LEU A 66 12.42 -5.73 10.57
CA LEU A 66 11.03 -5.86 10.14
C LEU A 66 10.66 -7.33 9.94
N GLN A 67 9.59 -7.79 10.59
CA GLN A 67 9.13 -9.18 10.54
C GLN A 67 7.71 -9.25 10.00
N ASN A 68 7.51 -9.84 8.82
CA ASN A 68 6.18 -9.96 8.18
C ASN A 68 5.15 -10.64 9.09
N ASP A 69 5.56 -11.66 9.84
CA ASP A 69 4.68 -12.40 10.75
C ASP A 69 4.12 -11.51 11.87
N SER A 70 4.85 -10.49 12.31
CA SER A 70 4.33 -9.53 13.29
C SER A 70 3.21 -8.68 12.69
N THR A 71 3.40 -8.17 11.48
CA THR A 71 2.41 -7.34 10.78
C THR A 71 1.10 -8.10 10.58
N GLY A 72 1.16 -9.35 10.10
CA GLY A 72 -0.04 -10.17 9.89
C GLY A 72 -0.81 -10.45 11.18
N ARG A 73 -0.10 -10.72 12.29
CA ARG A 73 -0.73 -10.93 13.61
C ARG A 73 -1.40 -9.67 14.14
N HIS A 74 -0.74 -8.51 14.04
CA HIS A 74 -1.33 -7.24 14.46
C HIS A 74 -2.55 -6.89 13.62
N PHE A 75 -2.44 -7.02 12.30
CA PHE A 75 -3.54 -6.74 11.39
C PHE A 75 -4.76 -7.60 11.73
N ARG A 76 -4.58 -8.93 11.83
CA ARG A 76 -5.66 -9.86 12.21
C ARG A 76 -6.34 -9.43 13.51
N TYR A 77 -5.57 -9.15 14.56
CA TYR A 77 -6.15 -8.75 15.85
C TYR A 77 -6.92 -7.42 15.79
N LEU A 78 -6.38 -6.44 15.06
CA LEU A 78 -6.98 -5.11 14.93
C LEU A 78 -8.26 -5.12 14.10
N THR A 79 -8.41 -6.04 13.14
CA THR A 79 -9.55 -6.09 12.22
C THR A 79 -10.55 -7.21 12.50
N GLU A 80 -10.39 -7.97 13.59
CA GLU A 80 -11.23 -9.14 13.88
C GLU A 80 -12.68 -8.78 14.19
N GLU A 81 -12.94 -7.57 14.70
CA GLU A 81 -14.26 -7.14 15.15
C GLU A 81 -14.50 -5.65 14.83
N PRO A 82 -15.75 -5.23 14.56
CA PRO A 82 -16.10 -3.83 14.37
C PRO A 82 -15.70 -2.96 15.57
N HIS A 83 -15.06 -1.83 15.32
CA HIS A 83 -14.49 -0.98 16.37
C HIS A 83 -14.74 0.50 16.10
N VAL A 84 -16.01 0.88 15.91
CA VAL A 84 -16.40 2.29 15.73
C VAL A 84 -15.87 3.15 16.88
N ALA A 85 -15.53 4.41 16.60
CA ALA A 85 -15.05 5.35 17.61
C ALA A 85 -15.99 5.34 18.83
N GLY A 86 -15.45 5.40 20.04
CA GLY A 86 -16.22 5.37 21.30
C GLY A 86 -16.75 4.00 21.76
N SER A 87 -16.66 2.95 20.94
CA SER A 87 -17.09 1.59 21.34
C SER A 87 -16.14 0.93 22.37
N PRO A 88 -16.61 -0.08 23.12
CA PRO A 88 -15.76 -0.90 23.99
C PRO A 88 -14.58 -1.53 23.24
N ARG A 89 -14.84 -2.13 22.07
CA ARG A 89 -13.79 -2.75 21.25
C ARG A 89 -12.72 -1.74 20.83
N ASN A 90 -13.12 -0.53 20.43
CA ASN A 90 -12.17 0.53 20.08
C ASN A 90 -11.26 0.91 21.28
N LYS A 91 -11.77 0.89 22.51
CA LYS A 91 -10.97 1.11 23.73
C LYS A 91 -9.99 -0.04 23.99
N GLU A 92 -10.41 -1.29 23.82
CA GLU A 92 -9.53 -2.46 23.94
C GLU A 92 -8.37 -2.40 22.94
N LEU A 93 -8.64 -2.01 21.68
CA LEU A 93 -7.61 -1.84 20.67
C LEU A 93 -6.65 -0.69 21.01
N ALA A 94 -7.15 0.40 21.59
CA ALA A 94 -6.30 1.48 22.06
C ALA A 94 -5.36 1.00 23.19
N ASP A 95 -5.88 0.21 24.14
CA ASP A 95 -5.05 -0.38 25.21
C ASP A 95 -4.01 -1.36 24.65
N TYR A 96 -4.39 -2.16 23.65
CA TYR A 96 -3.49 -3.06 22.95
C TYR A 96 -2.33 -2.31 22.29
N VAL A 97 -2.62 -1.24 21.55
CA VAL A 97 -1.59 -0.41 20.90
C VAL A 97 -0.67 0.22 21.94
N ALA A 98 -1.23 0.77 23.03
CA ALA A 98 -0.45 1.34 24.12
C ALA A 98 0.46 0.29 24.78
N ALA A 99 -0.01 -0.96 24.96
CA ALA A 99 0.81 -2.04 25.48
C ALA A 99 1.96 -2.38 24.52
N ARG A 100 1.68 -2.52 23.22
CA ARG A 100 2.73 -2.79 22.21
C ARG A 100 3.78 -1.69 22.14
N PHE A 101 3.37 -0.43 22.24
CA PHE A 101 4.31 0.70 22.28
C PHE A 101 5.25 0.64 23.48
N ARG A 102 4.75 0.27 24.66
CA ARG A 102 5.60 0.06 25.85
C ARG A 102 6.52 -1.14 25.67
N ASP A 103 6.02 -2.25 25.13
CA ASP A 103 6.83 -3.44 24.85
C ASP A 103 7.97 -3.14 23.85
N TYR A 104 7.77 -2.21 22.93
CA TYR A 104 8.78 -1.76 21.96
C TYR A 104 9.79 -0.77 22.54
N GLY A 105 9.63 -0.37 23.80
CA GLY A 105 10.56 0.54 24.50
C GLY A 105 10.27 2.02 24.31
N LEU A 106 9.07 2.42 23.88
CA LEU A 106 8.68 3.83 23.90
C LEU A 106 8.46 4.29 25.34
N GLU A 107 9.10 5.40 25.70
CA GLU A 107 9.19 5.87 27.09
C GLU A 107 7.92 6.59 27.57
N ASP A 108 7.29 7.41 26.72
CA ASP A 108 6.13 8.24 27.10
C ASP A 108 4.85 7.82 26.37
N VAL A 109 4.24 6.71 26.80
CA VAL A 109 3.00 6.19 26.22
C VAL A 109 1.79 6.57 27.08
N ARG A 110 1.05 7.58 26.64
CA ARG A 110 -0.14 8.11 27.33
C ARG A 110 -1.41 7.95 26.50
N MET A 111 -2.50 7.65 27.20
CA MET A 111 -3.85 7.67 26.64
C MET A 111 -4.50 9.01 26.96
N HIS A 112 -4.88 9.77 25.95
CA HIS A 112 -5.61 11.02 26.12
C HIS A 112 -7.08 10.80 25.82
N ARG A 113 -7.94 11.12 26.79
CA ARG A 113 -9.40 11.09 26.61
C ARG A 113 -9.90 12.48 26.26
N TYR A 114 -10.75 12.53 25.26
CA TYR A 114 -11.52 13.71 24.91
C TYR A 114 -12.99 13.32 24.87
N ASP A 115 -13.83 14.14 25.49
CA ASP A 115 -15.27 13.98 25.38
C ASP A 115 -15.72 14.78 24.15
N VAL A 116 -16.12 14.05 23.10
CA VAL A 116 -16.50 14.60 21.80
C VAL A 116 -17.89 14.12 21.43
N LEU A 117 -18.61 14.93 20.64
CA LEU A 117 -19.91 14.54 20.11
C LEU A 117 -19.71 13.48 19.01
N LEU A 118 -20.31 12.30 19.20
CA LEU A 118 -20.35 11.23 18.20
C LEU A 118 -21.81 10.99 17.77
N PRO A 119 -22.08 10.90 16.45
CA PRO A 119 -23.43 10.74 15.93
C PRO A 119 -23.84 9.25 15.93
N TYR A 120 -24.28 8.69 17.07
CA TYR A 120 -24.86 7.34 17.07
C TYR A 120 -26.36 7.40 16.73
N PRO A 121 -26.82 6.80 15.61
CA PRO A 121 -28.23 6.80 15.27
C PRO A 121 -29.02 5.82 16.15
N GLU A 122 -30.28 6.15 16.43
CA GLU A 122 -31.23 5.20 17.04
C GLU A 122 -31.93 4.34 15.98
N SER A 123 -32.26 4.93 14.84
CA SER A 123 -32.88 4.24 13.71
C SER A 123 -32.62 4.99 12.41
N VAL A 124 -32.46 4.25 11.31
CA VAL A 124 -32.43 4.79 9.95
C VAL A 124 -33.31 3.93 9.07
N ARG A 125 -34.14 4.56 8.25
CA ARG A 125 -35.02 3.89 7.29
C ARG A 125 -35.14 4.74 6.04
N VAL A 126 -35.20 4.05 4.90
CA VAL A 126 -35.58 4.66 3.62
C VAL A 126 -36.69 3.80 3.04
N THR A 127 -37.73 4.42 2.49
CA THR A 127 -38.83 3.68 1.85
C THR A 127 -39.27 4.39 0.58
N MET A 128 -39.25 3.68 -0.55
CA MET A 128 -39.94 4.09 -1.76
C MET A 128 -41.43 3.78 -1.58
N LEU A 129 -42.28 4.78 -1.70
CA LEU A 129 -43.74 4.62 -1.58
C LEU A 129 -44.38 4.31 -2.95
N GLU A 130 -43.90 4.98 -3.99
CA GLU A 130 -44.36 4.86 -5.38
C GLU A 130 -43.15 4.86 -6.33
N PRO A 131 -43.26 4.26 -7.53
CA PRO A 131 -44.43 3.53 -8.07
C PRO A 131 -44.60 2.13 -7.47
N VAL A 132 -43.57 1.63 -6.78
CA VAL A 132 -43.58 0.33 -6.10
C VAL A 132 -43.14 0.55 -4.67
N ARG A 133 -43.89 -0.01 -3.72
CA ARG A 133 -43.48 0.00 -2.32
C ARG A 133 -42.22 -0.85 -2.16
N TYR A 134 -41.10 -0.22 -1.78
CA TYR A 134 -39.83 -0.89 -1.56
C TYR A 134 -39.11 -0.29 -0.36
N GLU A 135 -38.62 -1.13 0.55
CA GLU A 135 -37.89 -0.73 1.74
C GLU A 135 -36.55 -1.49 1.75
N PRO A 136 -35.41 -0.84 1.41
CA PRO A 136 -34.11 -1.48 1.50
C PRO A 136 -33.75 -1.80 2.96
N THR A 137 -33.01 -2.89 3.16
CA THR A 137 -32.54 -3.32 4.49
C THR A 137 -31.51 -2.38 5.09
N LEU A 138 -30.79 -1.63 4.25
CA LEU A 138 -29.65 -0.78 4.63
C LEU A 138 -28.49 -1.57 5.28
N THR A 139 -28.42 -2.86 4.99
CA THR A 139 -27.35 -3.77 5.44
C THR A 139 -26.62 -4.32 4.22
N GLU A 140 -25.32 -4.52 4.35
CA GLU A 140 -24.55 -5.23 3.32
C GLU A 140 -24.92 -6.72 3.31
N ASP A 141 -24.94 -7.31 2.13
CA ASP A 141 -25.08 -8.75 1.99
C ASP A 141 -23.76 -9.42 2.40
N GLY A 142 -23.84 -10.49 3.19
CA GLY A 142 -22.65 -11.23 3.57
C GLY A 142 -22.01 -11.94 2.38
N TYR A 143 -20.69 -12.04 2.43
CA TYR A 143 -19.82 -12.64 1.43
C TYR A 143 -19.28 -14.00 1.94
N PRO A 144 -19.62 -15.14 1.31
CA PRO A 144 -19.30 -16.47 1.85
C PRO A 144 -17.82 -16.74 2.14
N GLU A 145 -16.92 -16.12 1.39
CA GLU A 145 -15.47 -16.25 1.53
C GLU A 145 -14.90 -15.40 2.67
N ASP A 146 -15.69 -14.49 3.23
CA ASP A 146 -15.34 -13.65 4.36
C ASP A 146 -16.32 -13.84 5.52
N LYS A 147 -15.91 -14.59 6.54
CA LYS A 147 -16.72 -14.81 7.75
C LYS A 147 -17.14 -13.49 8.43
N ASP A 148 -16.33 -12.44 8.31
CA ASP A 148 -16.50 -11.19 9.04
C ASP A 148 -17.53 -10.27 8.34
N SER A 149 -17.86 -10.55 7.08
CA SER A 149 -18.93 -9.88 6.34
C SER A 149 -20.34 -10.12 6.92
N TYR A 150 -20.48 -11.11 7.80
CA TYR A 150 -21.73 -11.42 8.51
C TYR A 150 -21.77 -10.81 9.93
N ALA A 151 -20.75 -10.06 10.33
CA ALA A 151 -20.70 -9.42 11.64
C ALA A 151 -21.74 -8.30 11.75
N ASP A 152 -22.26 -8.10 12.96
CA ASP A 152 -23.10 -6.93 13.25
C ASP A 152 -22.22 -5.67 13.36
N VAL A 153 -22.25 -4.85 12.30
CA VAL A 153 -21.53 -3.58 12.22
C VAL A 153 -22.36 -2.38 12.71
N GLY A 154 -23.58 -2.63 13.19
CA GLY A 154 -24.53 -1.60 13.58
C GLY A 154 -25.33 -1.02 12.40
N ILE A 155 -25.95 0.13 12.64
CA ILE A 155 -26.82 0.82 11.67
C ILE A 155 -25.97 1.54 10.63
N THR A 156 -26.35 1.46 9.35
CA THR A 156 -25.79 2.29 8.26
C THR A 156 -26.38 3.70 8.30
N TYR A 157 -25.54 4.73 8.31
CA TYR A 157 -25.99 6.13 8.41
C TYR A 157 -24.96 7.12 7.86
N LEU A 158 -25.40 8.37 7.66
CA LEU A 158 -24.53 9.51 7.38
C LEU A 158 -24.20 10.22 8.70
N GLY A 159 -22.92 10.27 9.06
CA GLY A 159 -22.46 10.95 10.26
C GLY A 159 -22.87 12.43 10.28
N MET A 160 -23.32 12.90 11.45
CA MET A 160 -23.74 14.28 11.72
C MET A 160 -25.01 14.75 11.00
N SER A 161 -25.78 13.84 10.38
CA SER A 161 -27.08 14.20 9.78
C SER A 161 -28.09 14.65 10.85
N GLY A 162 -29.00 15.55 10.46
CA GLY A 162 -30.12 15.95 11.31
C GLY A 162 -31.17 14.85 11.39
N SER A 163 -31.79 14.68 12.56
CA SER A 163 -32.94 13.80 12.72
C SER A 163 -34.18 14.36 12.03
N GLY A 164 -34.93 13.51 11.34
CA GLY A 164 -36.19 13.89 10.71
C GLY A 164 -36.85 12.73 9.95
N ASP A 165 -38.14 12.88 9.70
CA ASP A 165 -38.92 12.04 8.78
C ASP A 165 -39.41 12.93 7.64
N VAL A 166 -38.95 12.64 6.42
CA VAL A 166 -39.18 13.47 5.24
C VAL A 166 -39.64 12.59 4.09
N THR A 167 -40.71 13.01 3.43
CA THR A 167 -41.24 12.37 2.21
C THR A 167 -41.28 13.39 1.08
N GLY A 168 -40.82 13.01 -0.11
CA GLY A 168 -40.83 13.86 -1.30
C GLY A 168 -40.37 13.12 -2.55
N ASP A 169 -40.36 13.83 -3.67
CA ASP A 169 -39.92 13.28 -4.95
C ASP A 169 -38.41 13.03 -4.97
N LEU A 170 -38.01 11.90 -5.57
CA LEU A 170 -36.59 11.57 -5.76
C LEU A 170 -36.04 12.27 -7.01
N ILE A 171 -35.01 13.09 -6.82
CA ILE A 171 -34.30 13.77 -7.91
C ILE A 171 -32.86 13.27 -7.94
N TYR A 172 -32.42 12.74 -9.08
CA TYR A 172 -31.02 12.38 -9.29
C TYR A 172 -30.19 13.62 -9.67
N ALA A 173 -29.23 13.98 -8.84
CA ALA A 173 -28.40 15.19 -9.00
C ALA A 173 -26.91 14.87 -9.26
N ASN A 174 -26.61 13.74 -9.89
CA ASN A 174 -25.23 13.29 -10.17
C ASN A 174 -24.33 13.33 -8.90
N SER A 175 -23.23 14.08 -8.91
CA SER A 175 -22.29 14.17 -7.79
C SER A 175 -22.67 15.20 -6.71
N GLY A 176 -23.75 15.97 -6.90
CA GLY A 176 -24.13 17.05 -5.97
C GLY A 176 -23.16 18.25 -5.94
N ASN A 177 -22.30 18.39 -6.95
CA ASN A 177 -21.43 19.57 -7.09
C ASN A 177 -22.21 20.76 -7.67
N PRO A 178 -21.94 21.99 -7.21
CA PRO A 178 -22.54 23.21 -7.74
C PRO A 178 -22.06 23.55 -9.16
#